data_AF-C0DAH3-F1
#
_entry.id   AF-C0DAH3-F1
#
_cell.length_a   1.000
_cell.length_b   1.000
_cell.length_c   1.000
_cell.angle_alpha   90.00
_cell.angle_beta   90.00
_cell.angle_gamma   90.00
#
_symmetry.space_group_name_H-M   'P 1'
#
loop_
_entity.id
_entity.type
_entity.pdbx_description
1 polymer ?
#
loop_
_entity_poly.entity_id
_entity_poly.type
_entity_poly.pdbx_seq_one_letter_code
_entity_poly.pdbx_strand_id
1 'polypeptide(L)'
;MIPSTTAFLEQDFEITEQPTHTYKMNLESNLIRGYTDGQEAMKQAIYKILNTERYQYVMYSWNYGIELLDLYGEPVSYVCPELERRITEALTWDDRIQSVDNFEFNISKKGEILVTFTAHTVFGDVVAEKVVNF
;
A
#
# COMPACT_ATOMS: atom_id res chain seq x y z
N MET A 1 18.03 36.63 -16.10
CA MET A 1 18.90 35.57 -16.64
C MET A 1 18.34 34.26 -16.10
N ILE A 2 17.74 33.44 -16.96
CA ILE A 2 17.21 32.12 -16.57
C ILE A 2 18.41 31.15 -16.68
N PRO A 3 18.75 30.40 -15.63
CA PRO A 3 19.85 29.45 -15.70
C PRO A 3 19.55 28.38 -16.76
N SER A 4 20.53 28.08 -17.61
CA SER A 4 20.42 27.06 -18.66
C SER A 4 20.24 25.67 -18.03
N THR A 5 19.01 25.16 -18.05
CA THR A 5 18.63 23.82 -17.56
C THR A 5 19.11 22.68 -18.45
N THR A 6 19.61 23.00 -19.65
CA THR A 6 20.04 22.03 -20.67
C THR A 6 21.21 21.15 -20.24
N ALA A 7 22.15 21.68 -19.45
CA ALA A 7 23.33 20.91 -19.00
C ALA A 7 22.98 19.81 -17.97
N PHE A 8 21.82 19.87 -17.32
CA PHE A 8 21.39 18.87 -16.32
C PHE A 8 20.72 17.64 -16.95
N LEU A 9 20.24 17.76 -18.20
CA LEU A 9 19.49 16.70 -18.89
C LEU A 9 20.37 15.79 -19.77
N GLU A 10 21.68 16.07 -19.86
CA GLU A 10 22.65 15.22 -20.59
C GLU A 10 23.18 14.05 -19.75
N GLN A 11 22.65 13.86 -18.53
CA GLN A 11 23.00 12.73 -17.67
C GLN A 11 22.09 11.55 -17.97
N ASP A 12 22.67 10.42 -18.39
CA ASP A 12 21.95 9.16 -18.48
C ASP A 12 21.55 8.71 -17.07
N PHE A 13 20.25 8.61 -16.80
CA PHE A 13 19.72 8.10 -15.54
C PHE A 13 19.48 6.60 -15.65
N GLU A 14 20.06 5.82 -14.74
CA GLU A 14 19.69 4.42 -14.55
C GLU A 14 18.51 4.35 -13.57
N ILE A 15 17.34 3.95 -14.07
CA ILE A 15 16.19 3.62 -13.23
C ILE A 15 16.46 2.24 -12.63
N THR A 16 16.61 2.20 -11.31
CA THR A 16 16.81 0.96 -10.55
C THR A 16 15.61 0.70 -9.66
N GLU A 17 15.23 -0.57 -9.52
CA GLU A 17 14.15 -0.96 -8.60
C GLU A 17 14.57 -0.71 -7.15
N GLN A 18 13.61 -0.33 -6.31
CA GLN A 18 13.89 -0.15 -4.90
C GLN A 18 14.21 -1.50 -4.23
N PRO A 19 15.29 -1.56 -3.42
CA PRO A 19 15.61 -2.79 -2.71
C PRO A 19 14.50 -3.14 -1.71
N THR A 20 14.26 -4.43 -1.53
CA THR A 20 13.30 -4.95 -0.55
C THR A 20 13.91 -5.16 0.82
N HIS A 21 15.23 -5.29 0.92
CA HIS A 21 15.94 -5.49 2.18
C HIS A 21 15.70 -4.32 3.14
N THR A 22 15.04 -4.60 4.27
CA THR A 22 14.57 -3.57 5.21
C THR A 22 14.60 -4.08 6.65
N TYR A 23 14.38 -3.19 7.60
CA TYR A 23 14.23 -3.57 9.00
C TYR A 23 12.95 -4.39 9.21
N LYS A 24 13.07 -5.45 10.00
CA LYS A 24 11.94 -6.32 10.30
C LYS A 24 11.07 -5.75 11.42
N MET A 25 9.80 -5.57 11.13
CA MET A 25 8.72 -5.22 12.05
C MET A 25 8.15 -6.51 12.67
N ASN A 26 8.27 -6.64 13.98
CA ASN A 26 7.56 -7.68 14.72
C ASN A 26 6.28 -7.07 15.30
N LEU A 27 5.17 -7.28 14.61
CA LEU A 27 3.85 -6.74 14.96
C LEU A 27 3.30 -7.29 16.28
N GLU A 28 3.61 -8.55 16.64
CA GLU A 28 3.17 -9.16 17.90
C GLU A 28 3.82 -8.49 19.12
N SER A 29 5.12 -8.22 19.02
CA SER A 29 5.91 -7.62 20.10
C SER A 29 5.98 -6.09 20.06
N ASN A 30 5.46 -5.46 19.00
CA ASN A 30 5.60 -4.03 18.71
C ASN A 30 7.06 -3.53 18.71
N LEU A 31 7.98 -4.35 18.18
CA LEU A 31 9.42 -4.03 18.11
C LEU A 31 9.93 -4.13 16.67
N ILE A 32 10.93 -3.30 16.35
CA ILE A 32 11.71 -3.44 15.12
C ILE A 32 13.04 -4.10 15.48
N ARG A 33 13.29 -5.30 14.96
CA ARG A 33 14.51 -6.08 15.28
C ARG A 33 14.97 -6.91 14.09
N GLY A 34 16.24 -6.76 13.74
CA GLY A 34 16.84 -7.48 12.62
C GLY A 34 16.35 -6.95 11.27
N TYR A 35 16.52 -7.78 10.25
CA TYR A 35 16.24 -7.44 8.86
C TYR A 35 15.36 -8.49 8.21
N THR A 36 14.68 -8.08 7.15
CA THR A 36 13.85 -8.94 6.31
C THR A 36 13.97 -8.51 4.86
N ASP A 37 13.64 -9.41 3.95
CA ASP A 37 13.78 -9.19 2.51
C ASP A 37 12.68 -9.92 1.72
N GLY A 38 12.60 -9.66 0.42
CA GLY A 38 11.69 -10.33 -0.51
C GLY A 38 10.23 -10.33 -0.05
N GLN A 39 9.59 -11.50 -0.06
CA GLN A 39 8.18 -11.67 0.25
C GLN A 39 7.80 -11.18 1.66
N GLU A 40 8.67 -11.37 2.65
CA GLU A 40 8.41 -10.89 4.03
C GLU A 40 8.49 -9.36 4.12
N ALA A 41 9.37 -8.73 3.34
CA ALA A 41 9.39 -7.28 3.22
C ALA A 41 8.12 -6.76 2.51
N MET A 42 7.61 -7.47 1.50
CA MET A 42 6.37 -7.11 0.81
C MET A 42 5.15 -7.16 1.73
N LYS A 43 5.05 -8.15 2.62
CA LYS A 43 4.00 -8.19 3.67
C LYS A 43 4.01 -6.91 4.52
N GLN A 44 5.19 -6.45 4.92
CA GLN A 44 5.32 -5.20 5.69
C GLN A 44 4.97 -3.97 4.84
N ALA A 45 5.36 -3.94 3.57
CA ALA A 45 5.04 -2.84 2.66
C ALA A 45 3.51 -2.69 2.50
N ILE A 46 2.82 -3.79 2.16
CA ILE A 46 1.36 -3.85 2.05
C ILE A 46 0.70 -3.38 3.35
N TYR A 47 1.15 -3.93 4.49
CA TYR A 47 0.64 -3.53 5.80
C TYR A 47 0.79 -2.02 6.04
N LYS A 48 1.96 -1.44 5.76
CA LYS A 48 2.21 -0.02 6.00
C LYS A 48 1.38 0.88 5.06
N ILE A 49 1.27 0.52 3.79
CA ILE A 49 0.48 1.27 2.80
C ILE A 49 -0.98 1.34 3.24
N LEU A 50 -1.59 0.19 3.56
CA LEU A 50 -3.01 0.13 3.94
C LEU A 50 -3.32 0.72 5.31
N ASN A 51 -2.31 0.90 6.18
CA ASN A 51 -2.47 1.54 7.48
C ASN A 51 -2.02 3.01 7.50
N THR A 52 -1.70 3.57 6.34
CA THR A 52 -1.39 4.99 6.20
C THR A 52 -2.49 5.67 5.41
N GLU A 53 -3.19 6.60 6.03
CA GLU A 53 -4.14 7.45 5.32
C GLU A 53 -3.38 8.44 4.43
N ARG A 54 -3.78 8.52 3.16
CA ARG A 54 -3.17 9.42 2.19
C ARG A 54 -3.39 10.88 2.59
N TYR A 55 -2.43 11.75 2.25
CA TYR A 55 -2.44 13.20 2.51
C TYR A 55 -2.38 13.66 3.97
N GLN A 56 -2.40 12.75 4.95
CA GLN A 56 -2.36 13.11 6.38
C GLN A 56 -0.95 13.46 6.89
N TYR A 57 0.08 13.17 6.10
CA TYR A 57 1.45 13.02 6.60
C TYR A 57 2.48 13.60 5.63
N VAL A 58 3.18 14.66 6.06
CA VAL A 58 4.15 15.40 5.22
C VAL A 58 5.36 14.57 4.80
N MET A 59 5.73 13.55 5.58
CA MET A 59 6.84 12.64 5.27
C MET A 59 6.55 11.68 4.11
N TYR A 60 5.29 11.54 3.71
CA TYR A 60 4.88 10.65 2.63
C TYR A 60 4.59 11.42 1.36
N SER A 61 4.91 10.80 0.20
CA SER A 61 4.47 11.33 -1.08
C SER A 61 2.94 11.29 -1.17
N TRP A 62 2.38 12.09 -2.07
CA TRP A 62 0.93 12.11 -2.31
C TRP A 62 0.39 10.79 -2.88
N ASN A 63 1.26 9.92 -3.38
CA ASN A 63 0.89 8.62 -3.93
C ASN A 63 0.92 7.51 -2.87
N TYR A 64 1.44 7.78 -1.67
CA TYR A 64 1.60 6.76 -0.63
C TYR A 64 0.41 6.74 0.33
N GLY A 65 -0.08 5.53 0.60
CA GLY A 65 -1.22 5.29 1.49
C GLY A 65 -2.53 5.07 0.73
N ILE A 66 -3.59 4.82 1.51
CA ILE A 66 -4.96 4.59 1.04
C ILE A 66 -5.88 5.71 1.53
N GLU A 67 -6.99 5.92 0.82
CA GLU A 67 -8.02 6.90 1.18
C GLU A 67 -9.22 6.13 1.77
N LEU A 68 -9.45 6.23 3.07
CA LEU A 68 -10.55 5.53 3.75
C LEU A 68 -11.47 6.47 4.55
N LEU A 69 -11.02 7.67 4.89
CA LEU A 69 -11.74 8.56 5.81
C LEU A 69 -13.14 8.97 5.35
N ASP A 70 -13.33 9.17 4.04
CA ASP A 70 -14.58 9.56 3.41
C ASP A 70 -15.54 8.37 3.18
N LEU A 71 -15.12 7.14 3.45
CA LEU A 71 -16.00 5.98 3.39
C LEU A 71 -16.86 5.83 4.65
N TYR A 72 -16.54 6.56 5.72
CA TYR A 72 -17.30 6.53 6.96
C TYR A 72 -18.66 7.22 6.81
N GLY A 73 -19.73 6.51 7.17
CA GLY A 73 -21.13 6.89 7.03
C GLY A 73 -21.78 6.45 5.73
N GLU A 74 -21.01 5.89 4.78
CA GLU A 74 -21.49 5.54 3.45
C GLU A 74 -22.15 4.15 3.40
N PRO A 75 -23.06 3.90 2.44
CA PRO A 75 -23.71 2.60 2.33
C PRO A 75 -22.72 1.53 1.83
N VAL A 76 -22.87 0.30 2.34
CA VAL A 76 -22.03 -0.87 1.96
C VAL A 76 -21.92 -1.08 0.45
N SER A 77 -23.01 -0.83 -0.28
CA SER A 77 -23.03 -0.95 -1.75
C SER A 77 -22.10 0.02 -2.47
N TYR A 78 -21.71 1.11 -1.81
CA TYR A 78 -20.71 2.07 -2.28
C TYR A 78 -19.32 1.73 -1.72
N VAL A 79 -19.24 1.37 -0.44
CA VAL A 79 -17.97 1.10 0.25
C VAL A 79 -17.23 -0.11 -0.35
N CYS A 80 -17.90 -1.25 -0.62
CA CYS A 80 -17.22 -2.43 -1.15
C CYS A 80 -16.48 -2.19 -2.48
N PRO A 81 -17.10 -1.66 -3.55
CA PRO A 81 -16.39 -1.41 -4.80
C PRO A 81 -15.32 -0.32 -4.66
N GLU A 82 -15.53 0.69 -3.80
CA GLU A 82 -14.50 1.69 -3.53
C GLU A 82 -13.29 1.11 -2.78
N LEU A 83 -13.50 0.17 -1.85
CA LEU A 83 -12.42 -0.52 -1.18
C LEU A 83 -11.57 -1.34 -2.15
N GLU A 84 -12.20 -2.10 -3.04
CA GLU A 84 -11.48 -2.84 -4.09
C GLU A 84 -10.63 -1.90 -4.94
N ARG A 85 -11.24 -0.81 -5.44
CA ARG A 85 -10.56 0.19 -6.27
C ARG A 85 -9.39 0.85 -5.54
N ARG A 86 -9.61 1.33 -4.32
CA ARG A 86 -8.63 2.11 -3.55
C ARG A 86 -7.50 1.24 -2.98
N ILE A 87 -7.79 -0.01 -2.61
CA ILE A 87 -6.75 -0.99 -2.24
C ILE A 87 -5.86 -1.26 -3.45
N THR A 88 -6.47 -1.54 -4.61
CA THR A 88 -5.72 -1.80 -5.85
C THR A 88 -4.83 -0.61 -6.20
N GLU A 89 -5.40 0.60 -6.27
CA GLU A 89 -4.66 1.82 -6.58
C GLU A 89 -3.54 2.10 -5.57
N ALA A 90 -3.80 1.95 -4.27
CA ALA A 90 -2.80 2.21 -3.23
C ALA A 90 -1.62 1.23 -3.31
N LEU A 91 -1.89 -0.05 -3.57
CA LEU A 91 -0.85 -1.08 -3.61
C LEU A 91 -0.04 -1.06 -4.91
N THR A 92 -0.67 -0.86 -6.07
CA THR A 92 0.03 -0.84 -7.38
C THR A 92 0.88 0.41 -7.61
N TRP A 93 0.86 1.38 -6.69
CA TRP A 93 1.85 2.47 -6.67
C TRP A 93 3.25 1.98 -6.28
N ASP A 94 3.35 0.85 -5.57
CA ASP A 94 4.60 0.14 -5.38
C ASP A 94 4.80 -0.78 -6.58
N ASP A 95 5.82 -0.50 -7.40
CA ASP A 95 6.15 -1.21 -8.64
C ASP A 95 6.45 -2.70 -8.43
N ARG A 96 6.76 -3.10 -7.20
CA ARG A 96 6.97 -4.49 -6.82
C ARG A 96 5.65 -5.26 -6.64
N ILE A 97 4.50 -4.58 -6.63
CA ILE A 97 3.15 -5.17 -6.59
C ILE A 97 2.50 -4.99 -7.97
N GLN A 98 2.33 -6.10 -8.70
CA GLN A 98 1.89 -6.11 -10.09
C GLN A 98 0.37 -6.02 -10.24
N SER A 99 -0.38 -6.69 -9.36
CA SER A 99 -1.84 -6.70 -9.37
C SER A 99 -2.39 -7.12 -8.01
N VAL A 100 -3.69 -6.88 -7.82
CA VAL A 100 -4.45 -7.29 -6.65
C VAL A 100 -5.77 -7.88 -7.11
N ASP A 101 -6.13 -9.06 -6.62
CA ASP A 101 -7.38 -9.73 -6.96
C ASP A 101 -7.91 -10.61 -5.81
N ASN A 102 -8.91 -11.46 -6.12
CA ASN A 102 -9.53 -12.37 -5.17
C ASN A 102 -10.10 -11.66 -3.92
N PHE A 103 -10.77 -10.52 -4.15
CA PHE A 103 -11.41 -9.76 -3.10
C PHE A 103 -12.61 -10.51 -2.52
N GLU A 104 -12.61 -10.70 -1.20
CA GLU A 104 -13.76 -11.16 -0.44
C GLU A 104 -14.12 -10.13 0.63
N PHE A 105 -15.42 -9.86 0.77
CA PHE A 105 -15.96 -8.87 1.69
C PHE A 105 -16.80 -9.57 2.75
N ASN A 106 -16.36 -9.48 4.01
CA ASN A 106 -17.09 -10.00 5.15
C ASN A 106 -17.67 -8.84 5.97
N ILE A 107 -19.01 -8.75 5.97
CA ILE A 107 -19.80 -7.69 6.60
C ILE A 107 -20.59 -8.26 7.80
N SER A 108 -20.06 -9.30 8.46
CA SER A 108 -20.76 -9.96 9.57
C SER A 108 -20.94 -9.05 10.79
N LYS A 109 -20.13 -7.99 10.92
CA LYS A 109 -20.15 -7.05 12.03
C LYS A 109 -20.65 -5.69 11.56
N LYS A 110 -21.58 -5.10 12.32
CA LYS A 110 -22.17 -3.81 11.98
C LYS A 110 -21.13 -2.70 12.06
N GLY A 111 -20.99 -1.91 10.99
CA GLY A 111 -20.05 -0.78 10.89
C GLY A 111 -18.60 -1.21 10.59
N GLU A 112 -18.37 -2.48 10.26
CA GLU A 112 -17.05 -3.01 9.93
C GLU A 112 -17.12 -3.89 8.68
N ILE A 113 -16.14 -3.71 7.79
CA ILE A 113 -15.92 -4.60 6.65
C ILE A 113 -14.52 -5.17 6.78
N LEU A 114 -14.44 -6.50 6.85
CA LEU A 114 -13.19 -7.22 6.66
C LEU A 114 -13.05 -7.52 5.16
N VAL A 115 -12.02 -6.95 4.55
CA VAL A 115 -11.63 -7.23 3.17
C VAL A 115 -10.43 -8.15 3.18
N THR A 116 -10.52 -9.27 2.47
CA THR A 116 -9.38 -10.17 2.21
C THR A 116 -9.11 -10.20 0.72
N PHE A 117 -7.85 -10.23 0.32
CA PHE A 117 -7.44 -10.21 -1.08
C PHE A 117 -6.05 -10.82 -1.26
N THR A 118 -5.67 -11.06 -2.51
CA THR A 118 -4.34 -11.54 -2.87
C THR A 118 -3.60 -10.46 -3.66
N ALA A 119 -2.43 -10.05 -3.17
CA ALA A 119 -1.52 -9.16 -3.87
C ALA A 119 -0.43 -9.97 -4.58
N HIS A 120 -0.32 -9.82 -5.89
CA HIS A 120 0.71 -10.46 -6.70
C HIS A 120 1.95 -9.58 -6.73
N THR A 121 3.04 -10.06 -6.13
CA THR A 121 4.30 -9.31 -6.07
C THR A 121 5.35 -9.99 -6.94
N VAL A 122 6.41 -9.25 -7.30
CA VAL A 122 7.57 -9.83 -7.99
C VAL A 122 8.29 -10.91 -7.17
N PHE A 123 7.98 -11.02 -5.87
CA PHE A 123 8.49 -12.03 -4.94
C PHE A 123 7.48 -13.15 -4.62
N GLY A 124 6.36 -13.20 -5.33
CA GLY A 124 5.27 -14.16 -5.12
C GLY A 124 4.03 -13.55 -4.45
N ASP A 125 3.02 -14.38 -4.26
CA ASP A 125 1.70 -13.93 -3.81
C ASP A 125 1.68 -13.66 -2.29
N VAL A 126 0.98 -12.60 -1.90
CA VAL A 126 0.75 -12.23 -0.51
C VAL A 126 -0.74 -12.12 -0.26
N VAL A 127 -1.27 -13.02 0.57
CA VAL A 127 -2.62 -12.89 1.09
C VAL A 127 -2.61 -11.85 2.21
N ALA A 128 -3.45 -10.83 2.07
CA ALA A 128 -3.55 -9.73 3.01
C ALA A 128 -5.01 -9.44 3.37
N GLU A 129 -5.18 -8.82 4.52
CA GLU A 129 -6.49 -8.42 5.02
C GLU A 129 -6.47 -6.99 5.55
N LYS A 130 -7.61 -6.31 5.45
CA LYS A 130 -7.83 -4.99 6.04
C LYS A 130 -9.23 -4.92 6.62
N VAL A 131 -9.30 -4.51 7.89
CA VAL A 131 -10.56 -4.10 8.52
C VAL A 131 -10.75 -2.61 8.29
N VAL A 132 -11.92 -2.24 7.78
CA VAL A 132 -12.34 -0.85 7.59
C VAL A 132 -13.60 -0.60 8.39
N ASN A 133 -13.55 0.44 9.20
CA ASN A 133 -14.72 0.97 9.89
C ASN A 133 -15.39 1.97 8.95
N PHE A 134 -16.67 1.79 8.69
CA PHE A 134 -17.47 2.65 7.82
C PHE A 134 -18.78 3.03 8.52
#